data_AF-A0A844G6A1-F1
#
_entry.id   AF-A0A844G6A1-F1
#
_cell.length_a   1.000
_cell.length_b   1.000
_cell.length_c   1.000
_cell.angle_alpha   90.00
_cell.angle_beta   90.00
_cell.angle_gamma   90.00
#
_symmetry.space_group_name_H-M   'P 1'
#
loop_
_entity.id
_entity.type
_entity.pdbx_description
1 polymer ?
#
loop_
_entity_poly.entity_id
_entity_poly.type
_entity_poly.pdbx_seq_one_letter_code
_entity_poly.pdbx_strand_id
1 'polypeptide(L)'
;MQNIIFYVAANETLAAVRDYANAKNATAPTLVRGAACCLKMRLFANSDGTEPYPMEDLSSVVSWSWAMDSDFDAATAYKLVGDNEKITLASIEGEIDGEVLSYTEISIPMTHMNTAELAEWLGTRESQNTLAGELCGYDASGELIFILQVKSFTIRNRITSLSDPLDLATEYLTEAQVRALIAAGLECQFSVSGDEWHDKQSASDLFLRLRSRGNDAGVWSDPIQLLTGPKGDPGKDSFCYVAYASDAAGTGFSLTPSNALKFRAEIHVAEEIPEPGAEDFGNAVWVKYLGDDGQGVGDMVKTVYDTDDDGKVNASQEADHSAKADSVPWSGITDKPSTYTPAAHEHTMSGISDPVFQKVYLVANPKTLYLDSPIVKNTSVNGSGTIELEFTAIQTKVGGSAYSIGMNEMLTWEYHVPCSVRVTGVSLGSLNCSMVGIHIPETLELSNNNRTYHVFVIRALRKDGAINNVCFQANYAYSYEG
;
A
#
# COMPACT_ATOMS: atom_id res chain seq x y z
N MET A 1 17.15 -17.62 -0.29
CA MET A 1 17.09 -17.88 -1.74
C MET A 1 18.38 -18.57 -2.13
N GLN A 2 18.31 -19.73 -2.81
CA GLN A 2 19.52 -20.49 -3.20
C GLN A 2 20.16 -19.87 -4.44
N ASN A 3 21.47 -19.63 -4.43
CA ASN A 3 22.21 -19.21 -5.62
C ASN A 3 22.57 -20.43 -6.47
N ILE A 4 22.27 -20.37 -7.75
CA ILE A 4 22.55 -21.43 -8.72
C ILE A 4 23.46 -20.85 -9.79
N ILE A 5 24.74 -21.16 -9.70
CA ILE A 5 25.77 -20.67 -10.63
C ILE A 5 25.85 -21.61 -11.82
N PHE A 6 25.85 -21.03 -13.02
CA PHE A 6 26.10 -21.74 -14.27
C PHE A 6 26.75 -20.81 -15.28
N TYR A 7 27.41 -21.41 -16.25
CA TYR A 7 28.23 -20.71 -17.22
C TYR A 7 27.66 -20.93 -18.62
N VAL A 8 27.65 -19.89 -19.42
CA VAL A 8 27.14 -19.95 -20.80
C VAL A 8 28.07 -19.24 -21.75
N ALA A 9 28.27 -19.81 -22.93
CA ALA A 9 28.91 -19.13 -24.04
C ALA A 9 27.88 -18.23 -24.73
N ALA A 10 28.07 -16.92 -24.67
CA ALA A 10 27.14 -15.91 -25.17
C ALA A 10 27.58 -15.31 -26.51
N ASN A 11 28.39 -16.04 -27.28
CA ASN A 11 28.86 -15.64 -28.61
C ASN A 11 27.76 -15.66 -29.69
N GLU A 12 26.62 -16.30 -29.39
CA GLU A 12 25.45 -16.42 -30.26
C GLU A 12 24.18 -16.25 -29.42
N THR A 13 23.04 -16.00 -30.07
CA THR A 13 21.74 -15.82 -29.40
C THR A 13 21.22 -17.10 -28.74
N LEU A 14 21.64 -18.28 -29.20
CA LEU A 14 21.39 -19.56 -28.52
C LEU A 14 22.64 -20.01 -27.79
N ALA A 15 22.67 -19.79 -26.48
CA ALA A 15 23.83 -20.09 -25.64
C ALA A 15 24.01 -21.59 -25.42
N ALA A 16 25.27 -22.04 -25.44
CA ALA A 16 25.65 -23.34 -24.92
C ALA A 16 25.96 -23.23 -23.43
N VAL A 17 25.45 -24.16 -22.61
CA VAL A 17 25.85 -24.27 -21.19
C VAL A 17 27.18 -24.99 -21.11
N ARG A 18 28.11 -24.42 -20.34
CA ARG A 18 29.53 -24.82 -20.30
C ARG A 18 29.98 -25.07 -18.86
N ASP A 19 31.11 -25.75 -18.73
CA ASP A 19 31.84 -25.79 -17.46
C ASP A 19 32.50 -24.43 -17.16
N TYR A 20 33.05 -24.30 -15.95
CA TYR A 20 33.66 -23.05 -15.48
C TYR A 20 34.85 -22.57 -16.32
N ALA A 21 35.47 -23.47 -17.09
CA ALA A 21 36.62 -23.19 -17.94
C ALA A 21 36.23 -22.98 -19.41
N ASN A 22 34.93 -23.00 -19.74
CA ASN A 22 34.42 -22.98 -21.12
C ASN A 22 35.03 -24.06 -22.04
N ALA A 23 35.47 -25.19 -21.47
CA ALA A 23 36.17 -26.25 -22.19
C ALA A 23 35.20 -27.34 -22.67
N LYS A 24 34.12 -27.57 -21.93
CA LYS A 24 33.17 -28.66 -22.20
C LYS A 24 31.73 -28.21 -22.04
N ASN A 25 30.84 -28.88 -22.77
CA ASN A 25 29.41 -28.73 -22.54
C ASN A 25 29.05 -29.24 -21.14
N ALA A 26 28.19 -28.50 -20.47
CA ALA A 26 27.58 -28.86 -19.21
C ALA A 26 26.05 -28.90 -19.35
N THR A 27 25.38 -29.46 -18.37
CA THR A 27 23.91 -29.46 -18.31
C THR A 27 23.40 -28.15 -17.77
N ALA A 28 22.31 -27.62 -18.33
CA ALA A 28 21.59 -26.51 -17.73
C ALA A 28 21.15 -26.84 -16.29
N PRO A 29 20.98 -25.82 -15.43
CA PRO A 29 20.56 -26.03 -14.05
C PRO A 29 19.31 -26.86 -13.86
N THR A 30 19.27 -27.56 -12.72
CA THR A 30 18.05 -28.18 -12.19
C THR A 30 17.43 -27.28 -11.14
N LEU A 31 16.17 -26.90 -11.34
CA LEU A 31 15.38 -26.09 -10.41
C LEU A 31 14.28 -26.95 -9.77
N VAL A 32 13.73 -26.48 -8.66
CA VAL A 32 12.65 -27.17 -7.94
C VAL A 32 11.44 -26.26 -7.89
N ARG A 33 10.28 -26.78 -8.30
CA ARG A 33 9.00 -26.05 -8.22
C ARG A 33 8.77 -25.55 -6.79
N GLY A 34 8.36 -24.29 -6.66
CA GLY A 34 8.07 -23.60 -5.41
C GLY A 34 9.26 -23.28 -4.51
N ALA A 35 10.50 -23.55 -4.95
CA ALA A 35 11.70 -23.18 -4.20
C ALA A 35 12.38 -21.96 -4.83
N ALA A 36 12.32 -20.81 -4.16
CA ALA A 36 12.93 -19.57 -4.67
C ALA A 36 14.45 -19.71 -4.83
N CYS A 37 14.96 -19.31 -5.99
CA CYS A 37 16.38 -19.34 -6.32
C CYS A 37 16.82 -18.05 -7.01
N CYS A 38 18.13 -17.83 -7.10
CA CYS A 38 18.73 -16.79 -7.93
C CYS A 38 19.66 -17.49 -8.93
N LEU A 39 19.33 -17.38 -10.22
CA LEU A 39 20.20 -17.86 -11.28
C LEU A 39 21.35 -16.87 -11.41
N LYS A 40 22.58 -17.35 -11.24
CA LYS A 40 23.81 -16.59 -11.39
C LYS A 40 24.46 -17.03 -12.69
N MET A 41 24.06 -16.38 -13.78
CA MET A 41 24.48 -16.73 -15.13
C MET A 41 25.76 -15.98 -15.48
N ARG A 42 26.85 -16.71 -15.66
CA ARG A 42 28.16 -16.14 -16.02
C ARG A 42 28.40 -16.31 -17.51
N LEU A 43 28.64 -15.19 -18.19
CA LEU A 43 28.71 -15.11 -19.64
C LEU A 43 30.18 -15.13 -20.11
N PHE A 44 30.50 -16.05 -21.03
CA PHE A 44 31.73 -16.01 -21.81
C PHE A 44 31.48 -15.27 -23.13
N ALA A 45 32.46 -14.51 -23.59
CA ALA A 45 32.42 -13.78 -24.86
C ALA A 45 32.42 -14.73 -26.07
N ASN A 46 33.11 -15.85 -25.95
CA ASN A 46 33.44 -16.75 -27.06
C ASN A 46 32.92 -18.17 -26.82
N SER A 47 32.90 -18.98 -27.89
CA SER A 47 32.52 -20.40 -27.84
C SER A 47 33.47 -21.27 -27.02
N ASP A 48 34.69 -20.79 -26.82
CA ASP A 48 35.79 -21.38 -26.06
C ASP A 48 36.61 -20.27 -25.39
N GLY A 49 37.41 -20.63 -24.38
CA GLY A 49 38.17 -19.64 -23.61
C GLY A 49 37.35 -19.00 -22.49
N THR A 50 38.05 -18.46 -21.49
CA THR A 50 37.46 -17.93 -20.26
C THR A 50 37.22 -16.43 -20.31
N GLU A 51 37.34 -15.78 -21.48
CA GLU A 51 37.11 -14.35 -21.60
C GLU A 51 35.67 -13.99 -21.21
N PRO A 52 35.46 -13.08 -20.24
CA PRO A 52 34.13 -12.65 -19.86
C PRO A 52 33.47 -11.86 -20.99
N TYR A 53 32.14 -11.99 -21.13
CA TYR A 53 31.38 -11.20 -22.10
C TYR A 53 31.58 -9.70 -21.84
N PRO A 54 31.86 -8.86 -22.85
CA PRO A 54 32.19 -7.45 -22.62
C PRO A 54 31.06 -6.67 -21.93
N MET A 55 31.36 -6.01 -20.81
CA MET A 55 30.38 -5.16 -20.10
C MET A 55 29.95 -3.94 -20.94
N GLU A 56 30.82 -3.46 -21.82
CA GLU A 56 30.55 -2.32 -22.70
C GLU A 56 29.41 -2.61 -23.69
N ASP A 57 29.32 -3.85 -24.18
CA ASP A 57 28.25 -4.30 -25.08
C ASP A 57 26.89 -4.33 -24.38
N LEU A 58 26.88 -4.38 -23.04
CA LEU A 58 25.66 -4.37 -22.21
C LEU A 58 25.34 -2.98 -21.64
N SER A 59 26.20 -1.98 -21.87
CA SER A 59 26.09 -0.65 -21.24
C SER A 59 24.85 0.14 -21.67
N SER A 60 24.31 -0.16 -22.85
CA SER A 60 23.11 0.47 -23.40
C SER A 60 21.82 -0.19 -22.90
N VAL A 61 21.91 -1.35 -22.23
CA VAL A 61 20.75 -2.04 -21.65
C VAL A 61 20.32 -1.33 -20.37
N VAL A 62 19.11 -0.78 -20.37
CA VAL A 62 18.54 -0.07 -19.20
C VAL A 62 17.56 -0.94 -18.42
N SER A 63 17.06 -2.03 -19.01
CA SER A 63 16.16 -2.96 -18.37
C SER A 63 16.32 -4.38 -18.91
N TRP A 64 16.07 -5.36 -18.05
CA TRP A 64 16.20 -6.78 -18.36
C TRP A 64 14.86 -7.50 -18.16
N SER A 65 14.61 -8.54 -18.96
CA SER A 65 13.54 -9.49 -18.70
C SER A 65 14.02 -10.93 -18.83
N TRP A 66 13.54 -11.80 -17.95
CA TRP A 66 13.77 -13.24 -18.03
C TRP A 66 12.45 -13.99 -18.05
N ALA A 67 12.23 -14.80 -19.08
CA ALA A 67 11.07 -15.68 -19.20
C ALA A 67 11.53 -17.12 -19.47
N MET A 68 10.73 -18.10 -19.05
CA MET A 68 10.98 -19.50 -19.33
C MET A 68 9.72 -20.20 -19.81
N ASP A 69 9.87 -20.95 -20.90
CA ASP A 69 8.80 -21.71 -21.51
C ASP A 69 9.28 -23.00 -22.18
N SER A 70 8.34 -23.84 -22.59
CA SER A 70 8.59 -25.12 -23.24
C SER A 70 8.05 -25.18 -24.67
N ASP A 71 7.10 -24.33 -25.02
CA ASP A 71 6.39 -24.36 -26.31
C ASP A 71 6.77 -23.20 -27.24
N PHE A 72 7.36 -22.11 -26.71
CA PHE A 72 7.72 -20.89 -27.44
C PHE A 72 6.50 -20.23 -28.11
N ASP A 73 5.30 -20.45 -27.59
CA ASP A 73 4.08 -19.84 -28.10
C ASP A 73 3.73 -18.59 -27.30
N ALA A 74 4.02 -17.42 -27.87
CA ALA A 74 3.73 -16.12 -27.27
C ALA A 74 2.22 -15.89 -27.01
N ALA A 75 1.32 -16.69 -27.63
CA ALA A 75 -0.10 -16.64 -27.32
C ALA A 75 -0.45 -17.32 -25.98
N THR A 76 0.47 -18.07 -25.38
CA THR A 76 0.29 -18.78 -24.11
C THR A 76 1.13 -18.15 -23.01
N ALA A 77 0.70 -18.35 -21.77
CA ALA A 77 1.46 -17.85 -20.63
C ALA A 77 2.75 -18.66 -20.43
N TYR A 78 3.83 -17.93 -20.15
CA TYR A 78 5.12 -18.50 -19.76
C TYR A 78 4.98 -19.40 -18.54
N LYS A 79 5.85 -20.40 -18.42
CA LYS A 79 5.82 -21.29 -17.25
C LYS A 79 6.48 -20.63 -16.05
N LEU A 80 7.53 -19.84 -16.26
CA LEU A 80 8.17 -19.06 -15.20
C LEU A 80 8.64 -17.71 -15.75
N VAL A 81 8.67 -16.70 -14.88
CA VAL A 81 9.21 -15.37 -15.16
C VAL A 81 10.13 -14.97 -14.01
N GLY A 82 11.24 -14.31 -14.32
CA GLY A 82 12.14 -13.74 -13.32
C GLY A 82 11.58 -12.47 -12.69
N ASP A 83 12.13 -12.08 -11.55
CA ASP A 83 11.90 -10.78 -10.95
C ASP A 83 12.64 -9.72 -11.79
N ASN A 84 12.09 -9.34 -12.94
CA ASN A 84 12.74 -8.50 -13.97
C ASN A 84 13.37 -7.22 -13.40
N GLU A 85 12.65 -6.54 -12.50
CA GLU A 85 13.09 -5.33 -11.81
C GLU A 85 14.33 -5.51 -10.89
N LYS A 86 14.64 -6.75 -10.52
CA LYS A 86 15.75 -7.12 -9.63
C LYS A 86 16.87 -7.86 -10.38
N ILE A 87 16.79 -7.96 -11.70
CA ILE A 87 17.88 -8.52 -12.50
C ILE A 87 19.05 -7.52 -12.46
N THR A 88 20.22 -8.01 -12.06
CA THR A 88 21.43 -7.18 -11.96
C THR A 88 22.56 -7.72 -12.79
N LEU A 89 23.37 -6.82 -13.34
CA LEU A 89 24.59 -7.10 -14.06
C LEU A 89 25.79 -6.71 -13.19
N ALA A 90 26.78 -7.58 -13.08
CA ALA A 90 28.01 -7.30 -12.34
C ALA A 90 29.23 -7.96 -12.99
N SER A 91 30.39 -7.29 -12.87
CA SER A 91 31.69 -7.95 -13.03
C SER A 91 32.10 -8.54 -11.69
N ILE A 92 32.39 -9.83 -11.66
CA ILE A 92 32.77 -10.55 -10.45
C ILE A 92 34.06 -11.34 -10.66
N GLU A 93 34.71 -11.72 -9.57
CA GLU A 93 35.87 -12.60 -9.58
C GLU A 93 35.52 -13.91 -8.85
N GLY A 94 36.07 -15.02 -9.32
CA GLY A 94 35.96 -16.32 -8.69
C GLY A 94 37.30 -17.05 -8.71
N GLU A 95 37.71 -17.59 -7.57
CA GLU A 95 38.90 -18.43 -7.47
C GLU A 95 38.52 -19.90 -7.74
N ILE A 96 39.20 -20.52 -8.71
CA ILE A 96 39.05 -21.93 -9.03
C ILE A 96 40.44 -22.55 -9.13
N ASP A 97 40.69 -23.60 -8.36
CA ASP A 97 41.98 -24.30 -8.32
C ASP A 97 43.21 -23.38 -8.10
N GLY A 98 43.01 -22.25 -7.40
CA GLY A 98 44.05 -21.25 -7.10
C GLY A 98 44.26 -20.19 -8.18
N GLU A 99 43.46 -20.19 -9.24
CA GLU A 99 43.44 -19.15 -10.28
C GLU A 99 42.21 -18.25 -10.13
N VAL A 100 42.42 -16.93 -10.18
CA VAL A 100 41.33 -15.95 -10.15
C VAL A 100 40.85 -15.69 -11.56
N LEU A 101 39.60 -16.03 -11.82
CA LEU A 101 38.91 -15.81 -13.09
C LEU A 101 37.86 -14.71 -12.92
N SER A 102 37.79 -13.79 -13.88
CA SER A 102 36.77 -12.74 -13.93
C SER A 102 35.58 -13.17 -14.78
N TYR A 103 34.37 -12.81 -14.35
CA TYR A 103 33.13 -13.15 -15.06
C TYR A 103 32.19 -11.95 -15.14
N THR A 104 31.49 -11.84 -16.26
CA THR A 104 30.29 -11.02 -16.40
C THR A 104 29.09 -11.84 -15.92
N GLU A 105 28.49 -11.46 -14.79
CA GLU A 105 27.39 -12.19 -14.15
C GLU A 105 26.07 -11.42 -14.28
N ILE A 106 25.06 -12.08 -14.85
CA ILE A 106 23.66 -11.67 -14.75
C ILE A 106 23.04 -12.45 -13.59
N SER A 107 22.54 -11.72 -12.59
CA SER A 107 21.80 -12.28 -11.46
C SER A 107 20.31 -12.17 -11.72
N ILE A 108 19.61 -13.30 -11.75
CA ILE A 108 18.17 -13.37 -12.05
C ILE A 108 17.45 -13.98 -10.85
N PRO A 109 16.88 -13.16 -9.96
CA PRO A 109 16.06 -13.67 -8.87
C PRO A 109 14.77 -14.30 -9.42
N MET A 110 14.47 -15.51 -8.95
CA MET A 110 13.29 -16.29 -9.31
C MET A 110 12.51 -16.58 -8.01
N THR A 111 11.67 -15.64 -7.59
CA THR A 111 10.91 -15.78 -6.33
C THR A 111 9.62 -16.59 -6.51
N HIS A 112 8.97 -16.47 -7.67
CA HIS A 112 7.66 -17.07 -7.98
C HIS A 112 7.79 -18.42 -8.68
N MET A 113 8.38 -19.41 -8.00
CA MET A 113 8.66 -20.72 -8.59
C MET A 113 7.46 -21.70 -8.58
N ASN A 114 6.26 -21.26 -8.18
CA ASN A 114 5.04 -22.08 -8.12
C ASN A 114 3.89 -21.39 -8.86
N THR A 115 3.89 -21.48 -10.18
CA THR A 115 2.87 -20.90 -11.07
C THR A 115 1.87 -21.98 -11.53
N ALA A 116 0.67 -21.57 -11.94
CA ALA A 116 -0.37 -22.48 -12.44
C ALA A 116 0.08 -23.19 -13.72
N GLU A 117 0.71 -22.45 -14.63
CA GLU A 117 1.20 -22.93 -15.92
C GLU A 117 2.32 -23.96 -15.74
N LEU A 118 3.26 -23.69 -14.83
CA LEU A 118 4.31 -24.66 -14.49
C LEU A 118 3.72 -25.91 -13.83
N ALA A 119 2.70 -25.74 -12.98
CA ALA A 119 2.03 -26.85 -12.31
C ALA A 119 1.36 -27.78 -13.31
N GLU A 120 0.62 -27.21 -14.26
CA GLU A 120 -0.06 -27.93 -15.32
C GLU A 120 0.94 -28.63 -16.24
N TRP A 121 1.95 -27.88 -16.71
CA TRP A 121 2.99 -28.41 -17.59
C TRP A 121 3.72 -29.59 -16.93
N LEU A 122 4.17 -29.44 -15.68
CA LEU A 122 4.89 -30.48 -14.94
C LEU A 122 3.99 -31.69 -14.63
N GLY A 123 2.71 -31.43 -14.30
CA GLY A 123 1.73 -32.43 -13.91
C GLY A 123 2.16 -33.23 -12.68
N THR A 124 1.96 -34.56 -12.72
CA THR A 124 2.38 -35.49 -11.66
C THR A 124 3.77 -36.08 -11.87
N ARG A 125 4.49 -35.65 -12.92
CA ARG A 125 5.84 -36.16 -13.22
C ARG A 125 6.83 -35.72 -12.14
N GLU A 126 7.84 -36.54 -11.90
CA GLU A 126 8.94 -36.19 -10.99
C GLU A 126 9.74 -34.99 -11.52
N SER A 127 9.97 -34.94 -12.83
CA SER A 127 10.68 -33.84 -13.48
C SER A 127 10.37 -33.73 -14.97
N GLN A 128 10.69 -32.57 -15.54
CA GLN A 128 10.72 -32.34 -16.99
C GLN A 128 11.93 -31.45 -17.34
N ASN A 129 12.51 -31.64 -18.53
CA ASN A 129 13.80 -31.06 -18.93
C ASN A 129 13.76 -30.31 -20.27
N THR A 130 12.57 -29.95 -20.76
CA THR A 130 12.40 -29.24 -22.03
C THR A 130 12.18 -27.74 -21.84
N LEU A 131 12.31 -27.23 -20.61
CA LEU A 131 12.15 -25.80 -20.35
C LEU A 131 13.37 -25.03 -20.89
N ALA A 132 13.11 -24.00 -21.67
CA ALA A 132 14.09 -23.03 -22.12
C ALA A 132 13.89 -21.71 -21.36
N GLY A 133 14.97 -20.96 -21.19
CA GLY A 133 14.94 -19.60 -20.65
C GLY A 133 15.45 -18.61 -21.68
N GLU A 134 14.90 -17.40 -21.67
CA GLU A 134 15.26 -16.30 -22.55
C GLU A 134 15.54 -15.05 -21.71
N LEU A 135 16.74 -14.51 -21.88
CA LEU A 135 17.16 -13.22 -21.32
C LEU A 135 17.10 -12.18 -22.43
N CYS A 136 16.32 -11.12 -22.20
CA CYS A 136 16.22 -9.97 -23.09
C CYS A 136 16.72 -8.72 -22.39
N GLY A 137 17.54 -7.93 -23.09
CA GLY A 137 18.02 -6.62 -22.67
C GLY A 137 17.49 -5.54 -23.60
N TYR A 138 16.82 -4.54 -23.03
CA TYR A 138 16.23 -3.42 -23.76
C TYR A 138 16.98 -2.13 -23.52
N ASP A 139 17.10 -1.31 -24.56
CA ASP A 139 17.71 0.01 -24.48
C ASP A 139 16.75 1.08 -23.94
N ALA A 140 17.23 2.33 -23.84
CA ALA A 140 16.44 3.45 -23.36
C ALA A 140 15.24 3.80 -24.26
N SER A 141 15.19 3.34 -25.51
CA SER A 141 14.05 3.51 -26.41
C SER A 141 13.02 2.38 -26.30
N GLY A 142 13.37 1.30 -25.58
CA GLY A 142 12.57 0.08 -25.48
C GLY A 142 12.84 -0.92 -26.60
N GLU A 143 13.88 -0.71 -27.43
CA GLU A 143 14.30 -1.66 -28.45
C GLU A 143 15.04 -2.83 -27.81
N LEU A 144 14.76 -4.05 -28.30
CA LEU A 144 15.49 -5.25 -27.90
C LEU A 144 16.89 -5.23 -28.53
N ILE A 145 17.91 -4.99 -27.72
CA ILE A 145 19.31 -4.88 -28.19
C ILE A 145 20.20 -6.05 -27.75
N PHE A 146 19.72 -6.88 -26.82
CA PHE A 146 20.41 -8.09 -26.39
C PHE A 146 19.40 -9.22 -26.19
N ILE A 147 19.71 -10.41 -26.70
CA ILE A 147 18.90 -11.61 -26.48
C ILE A 147 19.80 -12.83 -26.31
N LEU A 148 19.52 -13.63 -25.29
CA LEU A 148 20.22 -14.88 -25.02
C LEU A 148 19.25 -15.97 -24.56
N GLN A 149 19.14 -17.03 -25.35
CA GLN A 149 18.33 -18.20 -25.08
C GLN A 149 19.19 -19.33 -24.54
N VAL A 150 18.71 -20.02 -23.50
CA VAL A 150 19.36 -21.18 -22.89
C VAL A 150 18.36 -22.32 -22.81
N LYS A 151 18.70 -23.49 -23.35
CA LYS A 151 17.78 -24.64 -23.42
C LYS A 151 18.05 -25.67 -22.32
N SER A 152 17.05 -26.53 -22.13
CA SER A 152 17.14 -27.80 -21.37
C SER A 152 17.30 -27.65 -19.85
N PHE A 153 16.71 -26.61 -19.27
CA PHE A 153 16.54 -26.54 -17.81
C PHE A 153 15.67 -27.70 -17.33
N THR A 154 16.07 -28.31 -16.22
CA THR A 154 15.27 -29.37 -15.57
C THR A 154 14.48 -28.79 -14.42
N ILE A 155 13.17 -28.99 -14.40
CA ILE A 155 12.32 -28.67 -13.25
C ILE A 155 11.93 -29.95 -12.55
N ARG A 156 12.20 -30.04 -11.25
CA ARG A 156 11.73 -31.13 -10.37
C ARG A 156 10.49 -30.72 -9.60
N ASN A 157 9.61 -31.69 -9.42
CA ASN A 157 8.41 -31.53 -8.60
C ASN A 157 8.73 -31.64 -7.11
N ARG A 158 7.83 -31.16 -6.26
CA ARG A 158 7.98 -31.24 -4.79
C ARG A 158 7.35 -32.51 -4.24
N ILE A 159 7.98 -33.06 -3.22
CA ILE A 159 7.43 -34.16 -2.41
C ILE A 159 6.45 -33.62 -1.34
N THR A 160 6.66 -32.39 -0.88
CA THR A 160 5.87 -31.73 0.17
C THR A 160 4.75 -30.87 -0.41
N SER A 161 3.72 -30.59 0.40
CA SER A 161 2.63 -29.71 0.02
C SER A 161 3.13 -28.32 -0.39
N LEU A 162 2.54 -27.79 -1.45
CA LEU A 162 2.75 -26.44 -1.96
C LEU A 162 1.57 -25.57 -1.54
N SER A 163 1.78 -24.26 -1.42
CA SER A 163 0.67 -23.29 -1.47
C SER A 163 0.01 -23.34 -2.84
N ASP A 164 -1.16 -22.69 -2.98
CA ASP A 164 -1.81 -22.60 -4.28
C ASP A 164 -0.87 -21.96 -5.32
N PRO A 165 -0.90 -22.42 -6.58
CA PRO A 165 -0.11 -21.81 -7.64
C PRO A 165 -0.53 -20.36 -7.90
N LEU A 166 0.43 -19.52 -8.28
CA LEU A 166 0.18 -18.16 -8.72
C LEU A 166 -0.20 -18.14 -10.21
N ASP A 167 -1.16 -17.32 -10.60
CA ASP A 167 -1.46 -17.05 -12.01
C ASP A 167 -0.47 -16.02 -12.56
N LEU A 168 0.09 -16.28 -13.75
CA LEU A 168 0.83 -15.30 -14.50
C LEU A 168 -0.13 -14.54 -15.43
N ALA A 169 -0.12 -13.20 -15.37
CA ALA A 169 -0.98 -12.38 -16.23
C ALA A 169 -0.56 -12.50 -17.71
N THR A 170 -1.55 -12.56 -18.61
CA THR A 170 -1.36 -12.59 -20.07
C THR A 170 -0.82 -11.24 -20.59
N GLU A 171 0.03 -11.28 -21.62
CA GLU A 171 0.85 -10.17 -22.13
C GLU A 171 0.12 -8.83 -22.40
N TYR A 172 0.51 -7.80 -21.65
CA TYR A 172 0.62 -6.42 -22.13
C TYR A 172 2.11 -6.05 -22.11
N LEU A 173 2.50 -4.86 -22.62
CA LEU A 173 3.87 -4.33 -22.50
C LEU A 173 4.46 -4.73 -21.15
N THR A 174 5.58 -5.46 -21.16
CA THR A 174 6.18 -5.94 -19.93
C THR A 174 6.53 -4.74 -19.05
N GLU A 175 6.52 -4.92 -17.74
CA GLU A 175 6.89 -3.85 -16.81
C GLU A 175 8.26 -3.24 -17.17
N ALA A 176 9.20 -4.07 -17.64
CA ALA A 176 10.51 -3.62 -18.13
C ALA A 176 10.38 -2.69 -19.34
N GLN A 177 9.58 -3.05 -20.34
CA GLN A 177 9.31 -2.21 -21.51
C GLN A 177 8.62 -0.90 -21.11
N VAL A 178 7.65 -0.94 -20.18
CA VAL A 178 6.99 0.27 -19.67
C VAL A 178 7.99 1.18 -18.94
N ARG A 179 8.86 0.61 -18.10
CA ARG A 179 9.91 1.38 -17.40
C ARG A 179 10.91 1.98 -18.38
N ALA A 180 11.31 1.25 -19.42
CA ALA A 180 12.18 1.77 -20.48
C ALA A 180 11.52 2.97 -21.17
N LEU A 181 10.25 2.85 -21.58
CA LEU A 181 9.50 3.95 -22.21
C LEU A 181 9.34 5.19 -21.30
N ILE A 182 9.20 4.99 -19.98
CA ILE A 182 9.16 6.09 -19.01
C ILE A 182 10.55 6.72 -18.83
N ALA A 183 11.61 5.90 -18.73
CA ALA A 183 12.98 6.34 -18.53
C ALA A 183 13.56 7.09 -19.75
N ALA A 184 13.09 6.75 -20.96
CA ALA A 184 13.36 7.49 -22.20
C ALA A 184 13.03 8.98 -22.04
N GLY A 185 11.99 9.30 -21.25
CA GLY A 185 11.45 10.64 -21.09
C GLY A 185 10.59 11.08 -22.27
N LEU A 186 10.26 12.37 -22.29
CA LEU A 186 9.35 12.96 -23.27
C LEU A 186 10.06 14.01 -24.13
N GLU A 187 9.67 14.10 -25.39
CA GLU A 187 9.94 15.22 -26.28
C GLU A 187 8.74 16.17 -26.27
N CYS A 188 9.02 17.47 -26.38
CA CYS A 188 8.00 18.52 -26.33
C CYS A 188 8.13 19.43 -27.55
N GLN A 189 7.00 19.84 -28.12
CA GLN A 189 6.93 20.94 -29.08
C GLN A 189 5.90 21.97 -28.64
N PHE A 190 6.10 23.20 -29.10
CA PHE A 190 5.29 24.36 -28.74
C PHE A 190 4.64 24.96 -29.99
N SER A 191 3.50 25.61 -29.80
CA SER A 191 2.78 26.28 -30.88
C SER A 191 2.00 27.49 -30.37
N VAL A 192 1.92 28.52 -31.21
CA VAL A 192 1.04 29.68 -31.00
C VAL A 192 -0.41 29.33 -31.32
N SER A 193 -0.67 28.54 -32.37
CA SER A 193 -2.02 28.28 -32.89
C SER A 193 -2.55 26.87 -32.62
N GLY A 194 -1.65 25.90 -32.35
CA GLY A 194 -1.97 24.47 -32.32
C GLY A 194 -1.72 23.76 -33.66
N ASP A 195 -1.40 24.50 -34.73
CA ASP A 195 -1.21 23.94 -36.08
C ASP A 195 0.25 23.92 -36.53
N GLU A 196 1.02 24.96 -36.17
CA GLU A 196 2.44 25.10 -36.52
C GLU A 196 3.33 24.88 -35.30
N TRP A 197 4.24 23.91 -35.37
CA TRP A 197 4.98 23.41 -34.21
C TRP A 197 6.48 23.65 -34.32
N HIS A 198 7.12 23.98 -33.20
CA HIS A 198 8.56 24.21 -33.10
C HIS A 198 9.12 23.77 -31.73
N ASP A 199 10.43 23.61 -31.63
CA ASP A 199 11.06 22.94 -30.48
C ASP A 199 11.39 23.88 -29.31
N LYS A 200 11.40 25.21 -29.52
CA LYS A 200 11.86 26.18 -28.52
C LYS A 200 10.72 27.04 -28.01
N GLN A 201 10.36 26.89 -26.75
CA GLN A 201 9.31 27.70 -26.13
C GLN A 201 9.59 29.21 -26.27
N SER A 202 8.56 29.94 -26.67
CA SER A 202 8.49 31.39 -26.73
C SER A 202 7.35 31.90 -25.86
N ALA A 203 7.36 33.21 -25.58
CA ALA A 203 6.28 33.85 -24.82
C ALA A 203 4.94 33.89 -25.59
N SER A 204 4.96 33.61 -26.90
CA SER A 204 3.76 33.63 -27.75
C SER A 204 3.07 32.28 -27.85
N ASP A 205 3.69 31.19 -27.38
CA ASP A 205 3.12 29.85 -27.49
C ASP A 205 1.94 29.66 -26.53
N LEU A 206 0.84 29.16 -27.07
CA LEU A 206 -0.40 28.89 -26.35
C LEU A 206 -0.66 27.39 -26.19
N PHE A 207 0.11 26.55 -26.87
CA PHE A 207 -0.07 25.11 -26.87
C PHE A 207 1.28 24.40 -26.73
N LEU A 208 1.25 23.23 -26.09
CA LEU A 208 2.34 22.27 -26.08
C LEU A 208 1.81 20.89 -26.49
N ARG A 209 2.65 20.06 -27.11
CA ARG A 209 2.37 18.64 -27.35
C ARG A 209 3.56 17.78 -26.95
N LEU A 210 3.29 16.53 -26.59
CA LEU A 210 4.27 15.61 -26.03
C LEU A 210 4.31 14.30 -26.82
N ARG A 211 5.48 13.66 -26.91
CA ARG A 211 5.64 12.27 -27.36
C ARG A 211 6.77 11.59 -26.60
N SER A 212 6.83 10.26 -26.63
CA SER A 212 7.97 9.51 -26.07
C SER A 212 9.26 9.87 -26.81
N ARG A 213 10.32 10.13 -26.07
CA ARG A 213 11.63 10.53 -26.60
C ARG A 213 12.29 9.38 -27.35
N GLY A 214 12.90 9.68 -28.50
CA GLY A 214 13.61 8.68 -29.31
C GLY A 214 12.71 7.89 -30.28
N ASN A 215 11.40 8.13 -30.28
CA ASN A 215 10.50 7.59 -31.29
C ASN A 215 10.14 8.65 -32.33
N ASP A 216 10.98 8.80 -33.36
CA ASP A 216 10.79 9.81 -34.41
C ASP A 216 9.52 9.61 -35.23
N ALA A 217 9.02 8.37 -35.31
CA ALA A 217 7.75 8.02 -35.94
C ALA A 217 6.55 8.09 -34.96
N GLY A 218 6.79 8.44 -33.70
CA GLY A 218 5.79 8.49 -32.65
C GLY A 218 4.73 9.56 -32.91
N VAL A 219 3.47 9.20 -32.70
CA VAL A 219 2.34 10.13 -32.79
C VAL A 219 2.42 11.13 -31.63
N TRP A 220 2.33 12.41 -31.94
CA TRP A 220 2.25 13.45 -30.93
C TRP A 220 0.91 13.39 -30.19
N SER A 221 0.92 13.75 -28.91
CA SER A 221 -0.31 13.98 -28.16
C SER A 221 -1.18 15.03 -28.83
N ASP A 222 -2.47 15.05 -28.48
CA ASP A 222 -3.33 16.19 -28.77
C ASP A 222 -2.72 17.49 -28.19
N PRO A 223 -2.98 18.65 -28.82
CA PRO A 223 -2.48 19.93 -28.34
C PRO A 223 -3.01 20.23 -26.92
N ILE A 224 -2.10 20.46 -25.98
CA ILE A 224 -2.42 20.82 -24.61
C ILE A 224 -2.30 22.34 -24.49
N GLN A 225 -3.39 23.01 -24.11
CA GLN A 225 -3.44 24.46 -23.98
C GLN A 225 -2.70 24.94 -22.72
N LEU A 226 -1.79 25.89 -22.88
CA LEU A 226 -1.10 26.58 -21.80
C LEU A 226 -2.01 27.64 -21.19
N LEU A 227 -2.15 27.64 -19.85
CA LEU A 227 -2.83 28.72 -19.14
C LEU A 227 -1.98 29.99 -19.21
N THR A 228 -2.41 30.96 -20.02
CA THR A 228 -1.82 32.30 -20.08
C THR A 228 -2.64 33.28 -19.23
N GLY A 229 -2.09 33.70 -18.11
CA GLY A 229 -2.61 34.86 -17.37
C GLY A 229 -2.23 36.16 -18.07
N PRO A 230 -3.00 37.24 -17.91
CA PRO A 230 -2.60 38.56 -18.43
C PRO A 230 -1.27 38.97 -17.80
N LYS A 231 -0.27 39.28 -18.64
CA LYS A 231 0.99 39.89 -18.19
C LYS A 231 0.68 41.30 -17.68
N GLY A 232 1.05 41.60 -16.43
CA GLY A 232 0.89 42.95 -15.87
C GLY A 232 1.71 43.99 -16.61
N ASP A 233 1.25 45.24 -16.59
CA ASP A 233 2.01 46.38 -17.12
C ASP A 233 3.36 46.51 -16.40
N PRO A 234 4.42 47.02 -17.08
CA PRO A 234 5.66 47.37 -16.43
C PRO A 234 5.41 48.31 -15.24
N GLY A 235 6.08 48.07 -14.11
CA GLY A 235 6.03 48.99 -12.97
C GLY A 235 6.55 50.37 -13.37
N LYS A 236 5.88 51.44 -12.92
CA LYS A 236 6.40 52.81 -13.03
C LYS A 236 7.44 53.05 -11.93
N ASP A 237 8.47 53.83 -12.26
CA ASP A 237 9.47 54.27 -11.28
C ASP A 237 8.79 55.12 -10.19
N SER A 238 9.27 54.96 -8.94
CA SER A 238 8.81 55.71 -7.78
C SER A 238 10.02 56.05 -6.92
N PHE A 239 10.37 57.33 -6.88
CA PHE A 239 11.46 57.85 -6.06
C PHE A 239 10.91 58.19 -4.67
N CYS A 240 11.51 57.61 -3.63
CA CYS A 240 11.13 57.83 -2.24
C CYS A 240 12.10 58.81 -1.58
N TYR A 241 11.56 59.88 -1.00
CA TYR A 241 12.34 60.86 -0.25
C TYR A 241 11.82 60.94 1.19
N VAL A 242 12.76 61.05 2.13
CA VAL A 242 12.48 61.13 3.57
C VAL A 242 13.10 62.39 4.12
N ALA A 243 12.32 63.14 4.91
CA ALA A 243 12.78 64.31 5.63
C ALA A 243 12.38 64.25 7.11
N TYR A 244 13.05 65.05 7.91
CA TYR A 244 12.94 65.11 9.37
C TYR A 244 12.67 66.53 9.84
N ALA A 245 11.88 66.67 10.91
CA ALA A 245 11.47 67.94 11.50
C ALA A 245 11.34 67.83 13.02
N SER A 246 11.40 68.96 13.71
CA SER A 246 11.22 69.04 15.16
C SER A 246 9.76 68.92 15.59
N ASP A 247 8.82 69.25 14.72
CA ASP A 247 7.38 69.24 14.99
C ASP A 247 6.54 68.78 13.79
N ALA A 248 5.23 68.67 13.98
CA ALA A 248 4.27 68.28 12.95
C ALA A 248 4.05 69.33 11.85
N ALA A 249 4.62 70.54 11.99
CA ALA A 249 4.53 71.60 11.00
C ALA A 249 5.72 71.59 10.02
N GLY A 250 6.69 70.68 10.22
CA GLY A 250 7.89 70.62 9.38
C GLY A 250 9.01 71.59 9.81
N THR A 251 8.92 72.18 11.00
CA THR A 251 9.94 73.11 11.51
C THR A 251 11.29 72.40 11.66
N GLY A 252 12.39 73.10 11.33
CA GLY A 252 13.74 72.54 11.44
C GLY A 252 14.04 71.44 10.40
N PHE A 253 13.45 71.55 9.21
CA PHE A 253 13.62 70.63 8.08
C PHE A 253 15.07 70.17 7.89
N SER A 254 15.25 68.87 7.74
CA SER A 254 16.54 68.24 7.46
C SER A 254 16.33 66.92 6.72
N LEU A 255 17.20 66.62 5.75
CA LEU A 255 17.28 65.28 5.15
C LEU A 255 18.09 64.30 6.01
N THR A 256 18.76 64.80 7.06
CA THR A 256 19.54 64.02 8.01
C THR A 256 18.80 63.92 9.34
N PRO A 257 18.57 62.71 9.89
CA PRO A 257 17.88 62.54 11.15
C PRO A 257 18.70 63.05 12.33
N SER A 258 18.04 63.45 13.41
CA SER A 258 18.68 63.69 14.71
C SER A 258 17.71 63.46 15.87
N ASN A 259 18.23 63.30 17.08
CA ASN A 259 17.40 63.09 18.28
C ASN A 259 16.46 64.26 18.60
N ALA A 260 16.74 65.46 18.08
CA ALA A 260 15.90 66.64 18.25
C ALA A 260 14.78 66.75 17.20
N LEU A 261 14.87 66.00 16.10
CA LEU A 261 13.88 65.99 15.02
C LEU A 261 12.97 64.78 15.23
N LYS A 262 11.86 64.98 15.95
CA LYS A 262 10.98 63.87 16.37
C LYS A 262 9.97 63.45 15.30
N PHE A 263 9.84 64.21 14.21
CA PHE A 263 8.88 64.00 13.14
C PHE A 263 9.57 63.65 11.82
N ARG A 264 8.93 62.77 11.04
CA ARG A 264 9.39 62.29 9.74
C ARG A 264 8.28 62.48 8.72
N ALA A 265 8.61 62.96 7.53
CA ALA A 265 7.73 62.96 6.38
C ALA A 265 8.34 62.12 5.26
N GLU A 266 7.47 61.53 4.44
CA GLU A 266 7.84 60.70 3.30
C GLU A 266 6.99 61.10 2.10
N ILE A 267 7.64 61.26 0.94
CA ILE A 267 6.96 61.52 -0.33
C ILE A 267 7.43 60.50 -1.37
N HIS A 268 6.52 60.17 -2.29
CA HIS A 268 6.79 59.36 -3.47
C HIS A 268 6.47 60.16 -4.72
N VAL A 269 7.42 60.24 -5.64
CA VAL A 269 7.28 61.00 -6.89
C VAL A 269 7.76 60.16 -8.08
N ALA A 270 7.17 60.41 -9.24
CA ALA A 270 7.50 59.69 -10.46
C ALA A 270 8.72 60.27 -11.20
N GLU A 271 9.13 61.49 -10.86
CA GLU A 271 10.30 62.17 -11.41
C GLU A 271 11.32 62.44 -10.29
N GLU A 272 12.60 62.23 -10.59
CA GLU A 272 13.67 62.44 -9.62
C GLU A 272 13.76 63.92 -9.21
N ILE A 273 13.85 64.17 -7.91
CA ILE A 273 14.17 65.47 -7.30
C ILE A 273 15.67 65.43 -6.92
N PRO A 274 16.56 66.11 -7.66
CA PRO A 274 18.01 66.05 -7.41
C PRO A 274 18.43 66.68 -6.07
N GLU A 275 17.72 67.71 -5.62
CA GLU A 275 18.00 68.44 -4.38
C GLU A 275 16.70 68.71 -3.59
N PRO A 276 16.20 67.73 -2.81
CA PRO A 276 14.94 67.89 -2.08
C PRO A 276 15.01 68.96 -0.99
N GLY A 277 14.05 69.88 -0.99
CA GLY A 277 13.91 70.97 -0.03
C GLY A 277 12.61 70.90 0.76
N ALA A 278 12.44 71.83 1.71
CA ALA A 278 11.25 71.88 2.57
C ALA A 278 9.94 72.07 1.78
N GLU A 279 9.98 72.76 0.64
CA GLU A 279 8.81 73.02 -0.22
C GLU A 279 8.28 71.74 -0.87
N ASP A 280 9.16 70.80 -1.23
CA ASP A 280 8.77 69.50 -1.81
C ASP A 280 7.92 68.67 -0.83
N PHE A 281 8.11 68.90 0.48
CA PHE A 281 7.37 68.26 1.56
C PHE A 281 6.18 69.11 2.05
N GLY A 282 5.81 70.20 1.35
CA GLY A 282 4.76 71.12 1.80
C GLY A 282 3.37 70.50 1.94
N ASN A 283 3.09 69.43 1.20
CA ASN A 283 1.85 68.63 1.29
C ASN A 283 2.05 67.31 2.05
N ALA A 284 3.25 67.03 2.55
CA ALA A 284 3.55 65.79 3.24
C ALA A 284 3.02 65.81 4.67
N VAL A 285 2.62 64.64 5.17
CA VAL A 285 2.18 64.48 6.56
C VAL A 285 3.40 64.17 7.42
N TRP A 286 3.66 65.03 8.40
CA TRP A 286 4.72 64.83 9.39
C TRP A 286 4.23 63.92 10.51
N VAL A 287 4.79 62.71 10.58
CA VAL A 287 4.45 61.71 11.58
C VAL A 287 5.54 61.67 12.65
N LYS A 288 5.14 61.69 13.91
CA LYS A 288 6.06 61.51 15.03
C LYS A 288 6.63 60.09 14.98
N TYR A 289 7.94 59.95 14.75
CA TYR A 289 8.63 58.66 14.62
C TYR A 289 9.56 58.37 15.80
N LEU A 290 9.96 59.41 16.54
CA LEU A 290 10.62 59.28 17.84
C LEU A 290 9.66 59.70 18.94
N GLY A 291 9.48 58.83 19.93
CA GLY A 291 8.72 59.14 21.14
C GLY A 291 9.33 60.30 21.92
N ASP A 292 8.53 60.88 22.83
CA ASP A 292 9.08 61.76 23.85
C ASP A 292 10.04 60.97 24.73
N ASP A 293 11.11 61.62 25.18
CA ASP A 293 12.13 60.97 26.01
C ASP A 293 11.45 60.33 27.24
N GLY A 294 11.67 59.03 27.41
CA GLY A 294 10.72 58.07 28.00
C GLY A 294 10.07 58.44 29.34
N GLN A 295 8.75 58.67 29.28
CA GLN A 295 7.78 58.50 30.35
C GLN A 295 6.52 57.86 29.70
N GLY A 296 6.61 56.58 29.28
CA GLY A 296 5.72 55.98 28.29
C GLY A 296 4.61 55.07 28.83
N VAL A 297 3.44 55.12 28.18
CA VAL A 297 2.23 54.29 28.31
C VAL A 297 2.41 52.88 27.70
N GLY A 298 3.64 52.36 27.68
CA GLY A 298 4.06 51.17 26.94
C GLY A 298 4.53 50.01 27.82
N ASP A 299 4.29 50.06 29.12
CA ASP A 299 4.55 48.92 30.00
C ASP A 299 3.41 47.90 29.86
N MET A 300 3.76 46.66 29.47
CA MET A 300 2.90 45.49 29.63
C MET A 300 2.75 45.19 31.12
N VAL A 301 1.90 45.95 31.81
CA VAL A 301 1.70 45.78 33.25
C VAL A 301 1.06 44.41 33.48
N LYS A 302 1.76 43.54 34.21
CA LYS A 302 1.37 42.15 34.46
C LYS A 302 -0.08 42.02 34.92
N THR A 303 -0.53 42.94 35.79
CA THR A 303 -1.89 42.97 36.34
C THR A 303 -3.01 43.15 35.31
N VAL A 304 -2.71 43.61 34.10
CA VAL A 304 -3.69 43.80 33.02
C VAL A 304 -3.68 42.63 32.03
N TYR A 305 -2.53 41.97 31.85
CA TYR A 305 -2.29 41.05 30.74
C TYR A 305 -2.05 39.59 31.16
N ASP A 306 -1.75 39.34 32.43
CA ASP A 306 -1.56 38.04 33.08
C ASP A 306 -2.35 38.07 34.40
N THR A 307 -3.67 38.05 34.27
CA THR A 307 -4.60 38.32 35.39
C THR A 307 -4.64 37.16 36.40
N ASP A 308 -4.22 35.96 35.99
CA ASP A 308 -4.17 34.75 36.81
C ASP A 308 -2.74 34.34 37.22
N ASP A 309 -1.75 35.15 36.89
CA ASP A 309 -0.36 35.05 37.35
C ASP A 309 0.35 33.76 36.88
N ASP A 310 -0.05 33.24 35.73
CA ASP A 310 0.45 31.99 35.16
C ASP A 310 1.71 32.18 34.28
N GLY A 311 2.10 33.44 34.04
CA GLY A 311 3.26 33.81 33.24
C GLY A 311 2.98 33.90 31.74
N LYS A 312 1.72 33.85 31.30
CA LYS A 312 1.29 34.00 29.91
C LYS A 312 0.33 35.18 29.73
N VAL A 313 0.24 35.65 28.49
CA VAL A 313 -0.64 36.76 28.12
C VAL A 313 -2.03 36.22 27.79
N ASN A 314 -3.08 36.72 28.45
CA ASN A 314 -4.46 36.20 28.29
C ASN A 314 -5.02 36.28 26.86
N ALA A 315 -4.54 37.21 26.02
CA ALA A 315 -4.92 37.27 24.59
C ALA A 315 -4.35 36.11 23.74
N SER A 316 -3.42 35.32 24.29
CA SER A 316 -2.82 34.13 23.66
C SER A 316 -3.65 32.86 23.84
N GLN A 317 -4.85 32.93 24.43
CA GLN A 317 -5.66 31.75 24.77
C GLN A 317 -6.19 30.99 23.53
N GLU A 318 -6.26 31.64 22.36
CA GLU A 318 -6.53 30.99 21.06
C GLU A 318 -5.34 30.13 20.55
N ALA A 319 -4.14 30.30 21.11
CA ALA A 319 -2.97 29.46 20.80
C ALA A 319 -2.81 28.27 21.78
N ASP A 320 -3.63 28.19 22.84
CA ASP A 320 -3.55 27.15 23.89
C ASP A 320 -4.37 25.88 23.52
N HIS A 321 -4.43 25.55 22.23
CA HIS A 321 -5.06 24.32 21.72
C HIS A 321 -4.42 23.02 22.24
N SER A 322 -3.21 23.09 22.82
CA SER A 322 -2.51 21.93 23.36
C SER A 322 -3.21 21.29 24.57
N ALA A 323 -4.12 22.02 25.26
CA ALA A 323 -4.85 21.51 26.43
C ALA A 323 -6.18 20.80 26.09
N LYS A 324 -6.58 20.74 24.80
CA LYS A 324 -7.82 20.08 24.34
C LYS A 324 -7.59 18.84 23.45
N ALA A 325 -6.40 18.25 23.47
CA ALA A 325 -6.07 17.09 22.64
C ALA A 325 -6.75 15.76 23.04
N ASP A 326 -7.70 15.77 23.99
CA ASP A 326 -8.43 14.54 24.37
C ASP A 326 -9.66 14.26 23.48
N SER A 327 -10.16 15.24 22.72
CA SER A 327 -11.21 15.00 21.71
C SER A 327 -11.35 16.18 20.75
N VAL A 328 -11.00 15.97 19.47
CA VAL A 328 -11.26 16.91 18.38
C VAL A 328 -12.51 16.46 17.63
N PRO A 329 -13.65 17.20 17.70
CA PRO A 329 -14.84 16.86 16.94
C PRO A 329 -14.57 16.90 15.43
N TRP A 330 -14.86 15.80 14.72
CA TRP A 330 -14.62 15.68 13.27
C TRP A 330 -15.30 16.78 12.44
N SER A 331 -16.43 17.31 12.91
CA SER A 331 -17.15 18.42 12.29
C SER A 331 -16.36 19.74 12.29
N GLY A 332 -15.42 19.92 13.22
CA GLY A 332 -14.61 21.12 13.36
C GLY A 332 -13.33 21.13 12.54
N ILE A 333 -12.98 20.03 11.87
CA ILE A 333 -11.75 19.94 11.06
C ILE A 333 -12.05 20.44 9.64
N THR A 334 -11.48 21.59 9.27
CA THR A 334 -11.44 22.11 7.89
C THR A 334 -10.38 21.38 7.07
N ASP A 335 -10.52 21.32 5.74
CA ASP A 335 -9.61 20.62 4.81
C ASP A 335 -9.40 19.10 5.04
N LYS A 336 -10.30 18.46 5.82
CA LYS A 336 -10.31 17.00 5.97
C LYS A 336 -10.62 16.29 4.63
N PRO A 337 -9.91 15.19 4.28
CA PRO A 337 -10.16 14.44 3.05
C PRO A 337 -11.60 13.92 2.99
N SER A 338 -12.31 14.17 1.89
CA SER A 338 -13.71 13.74 1.68
C SER A 338 -13.86 12.26 1.33
N THR A 339 -12.76 11.54 1.11
CA THR A 339 -12.72 10.19 0.51
C THR A 339 -12.41 9.06 1.48
N TYR A 340 -12.14 9.35 2.76
CA TYR A 340 -11.84 8.33 3.78
C TYR A 340 -12.81 8.38 4.96
N THR A 341 -14.12 8.44 4.71
CA THR A 341 -15.08 8.08 5.77
C THR A 341 -14.92 6.60 6.09
N PRO A 342 -14.63 6.19 7.34
CA PRO A 342 -14.50 4.78 7.68
C PRO A 342 -15.81 4.05 7.35
N ALA A 343 -15.77 3.16 6.35
CA ALA A 343 -16.87 2.26 6.07
C ALA A 343 -16.79 1.07 7.03
N ALA A 344 -17.95 0.58 7.45
CA ALA A 344 -18.02 -0.72 8.11
C ALA A 344 -17.44 -1.78 7.16
N HIS A 345 -16.50 -2.56 7.65
CA HIS A 345 -15.92 -3.69 6.93
C HIS A 345 -15.98 -4.93 7.81
N GLU A 346 -15.92 -6.09 7.17
CA GLU A 346 -15.88 -7.38 7.84
C GLU A 346 -14.50 -8.01 7.67
N HIS A 347 -14.05 -8.77 8.67
CA HIS A 347 -12.82 -9.54 8.60
C HIS A 347 -13.13 -10.98 8.19
N THR A 348 -12.38 -11.53 7.24
CA THR A 348 -12.37 -12.97 6.96
C THR A 348 -11.58 -13.71 8.06
N MET A 349 -11.78 -15.03 8.21
CA MET A 349 -11.04 -15.81 9.22
C MET A 349 -9.51 -15.73 9.07
N SER A 350 -9.00 -15.50 7.86
CA SER A 350 -7.56 -15.29 7.61
C SER A 350 -7.02 -14.02 8.28
N GLY A 351 -7.89 -13.06 8.63
CA GLY A 351 -7.54 -11.81 9.30
C GLY A 351 -7.70 -11.84 10.82
N ILE A 352 -8.06 -12.98 11.43
CA ILE A 352 -8.30 -13.10 12.87
C ILE A 352 -7.14 -13.89 13.50
N SER A 353 -6.38 -13.25 14.39
CA SER A 353 -5.20 -13.84 15.06
C SER A 353 -5.53 -14.86 16.15
N ASP A 354 -6.76 -14.80 16.67
CA ASP A 354 -7.16 -15.44 17.93
C ASP A 354 -8.43 -16.31 17.77
N PRO A 355 -8.48 -17.26 16.82
CA PRO A 355 -9.69 -18.02 16.49
C PRO A 355 -10.17 -18.95 17.63
N VAL A 356 -9.44 -19.06 18.73
CA VAL A 356 -9.80 -19.85 19.91
C VAL A 356 -10.50 -18.98 20.98
N PHE A 357 -10.35 -17.65 20.93
CA PHE A 357 -11.03 -16.75 21.86
C PHE A 357 -12.49 -16.53 21.44
N GLN A 358 -13.34 -17.46 21.87
CA GLN A 358 -14.76 -17.46 21.54
C GLN A 358 -15.55 -16.52 22.43
N LYS A 359 -16.39 -15.67 21.83
CA LYS A 359 -17.28 -14.77 22.57
C LYS A 359 -18.37 -15.57 23.28
N VAL A 360 -18.58 -15.27 24.56
CA VAL A 360 -19.60 -15.89 25.40
C VAL A 360 -20.83 -14.99 25.51
N TYR A 361 -22.00 -15.54 25.19
CA TYR A 361 -23.28 -14.90 25.38
C TYR A 361 -24.00 -15.43 26.63
N LEU A 362 -24.20 -14.55 27.62
CA LEU A 362 -24.85 -14.83 28.90
C LEU A 362 -26.28 -14.29 28.88
N VAL A 363 -27.27 -15.17 28.97
CA VAL A 363 -28.67 -14.75 28.98
C VAL A 363 -29.56 -15.78 29.69
N ALA A 364 -30.68 -15.33 30.24
CA ALA A 364 -31.69 -16.22 30.81
C ALA A 364 -32.53 -16.86 29.69
N ASN A 365 -32.63 -18.19 29.69
CA ASN A 365 -33.49 -19.00 28.81
C ASN A 365 -33.43 -18.57 27.32
N PRO A 366 -32.26 -18.64 26.67
CA PRO A 366 -32.10 -18.20 25.28
C PRO A 366 -33.00 -18.97 24.33
N LYS A 367 -33.66 -18.24 23.42
CA LYS A 367 -34.37 -18.79 22.25
C LYS A 367 -33.72 -18.39 20.92
N THR A 368 -32.72 -17.49 20.95
CA THR A 368 -31.99 -17.01 19.77
C THR A 368 -30.49 -17.31 19.89
N LEU A 369 -29.89 -17.79 18.81
CA LEU A 369 -28.45 -18.05 18.69
C LEU A 369 -27.79 -16.97 17.82
N TYR A 370 -26.52 -16.67 18.08
CA TYR A 370 -25.79 -15.60 17.39
C TYR A 370 -24.53 -16.11 16.71
N LEU A 371 -24.28 -15.72 15.46
CA LEU A 371 -23.07 -16.11 14.73
C LEU A 371 -21.80 -15.61 15.42
N ASP A 372 -21.86 -14.44 16.04
CA ASP A 372 -20.71 -13.83 16.72
C ASP A 372 -20.45 -14.39 18.13
N SER A 373 -21.31 -15.26 18.65
CA SER A 373 -21.26 -15.74 20.04
C SER A 373 -21.49 -17.26 20.10
N PRO A 374 -20.48 -18.07 19.73
CA PRO A 374 -20.63 -19.53 19.62
C PRO A 374 -20.76 -20.23 20.97
N ILE A 375 -20.42 -19.56 22.08
CA ILE A 375 -20.63 -20.09 23.44
C ILE A 375 -21.83 -19.38 24.06
N VAL A 376 -22.88 -20.13 24.38
CA VAL A 376 -24.10 -19.63 25.01
C VAL A 376 -24.23 -20.20 26.41
N LYS A 377 -24.31 -19.34 27.42
CA LYS A 377 -24.47 -19.74 28.82
C LYS A 377 -25.81 -19.26 29.36
N ASN A 378 -26.70 -20.20 29.69
CA ASN A 378 -27.95 -19.86 30.34
C ASN A 378 -27.66 -19.37 31.76
N THR A 379 -28.21 -18.22 32.14
CA THR A 379 -28.08 -17.67 33.51
C THR A 379 -29.20 -18.13 34.44
N SER A 380 -30.28 -18.71 33.90
CA SER A 380 -31.35 -19.32 34.69
C SER A 380 -30.97 -20.74 35.09
N VAL A 381 -30.96 -20.99 36.40
CA VAL A 381 -30.69 -22.32 36.95
C VAL A 381 -31.92 -23.22 36.81
N ASN A 382 -31.76 -24.37 36.18
CA ASN A 382 -32.82 -25.37 36.08
C ASN A 382 -32.97 -26.12 37.41
N GLY A 383 -34.10 -25.87 38.08
CA GLY A 383 -34.53 -26.61 39.27
C GLY A 383 -35.68 -27.60 39.01
N SER A 384 -36.10 -27.76 37.75
CA SER A 384 -37.31 -28.52 37.39
C SER A 384 -37.06 -30.01 37.12
N GLY A 385 -35.80 -30.39 36.86
CA GLY A 385 -35.43 -31.74 36.45
C GLY A 385 -35.70 -32.06 34.98
N THR A 386 -36.16 -31.07 34.19
CA THR A 386 -36.31 -31.18 32.73
C THR A 386 -35.66 -30.00 32.04
N ILE A 387 -34.80 -30.24 31.06
CA ILE A 387 -34.21 -29.17 30.23
C ILE A 387 -35.04 -29.02 28.96
N GLU A 388 -35.45 -27.80 28.62
CA GLU A 388 -36.06 -27.49 27.34
C GLU A 388 -35.03 -26.89 26.39
N LEU A 389 -34.88 -27.50 25.21
CA LEU A 389 -34.11 -26.97 24.11
C LEU A 389 -35.05 -26.53 22.99
N GLU A 390 -35.22 -25.22 22.85
CA GLU A 390 -36.09 -24.61 21.84
C GLU A 390 -35.44 -23.34 21.31
N PHE A 391 -34.62 -23.47 20.26
CA PHE A 391 -34.04 -22.32 19.59
C PHE A 391 -34.88 -21.98 18.35
N THR A 392 -35.46 -20.79 18.30
CA THR A 392 -36.42 -20.39 17.27
C THR A 392 -35.84 -19.43 16.24
N ALA A 393 -34.66 -18.85 16.51
CA ALA A 393 -34.03 -17.87 15.64
C ALA A 393 -32.50 -17.92 15.66
N ILE A 394 -31.90 -17.44 14.57
CA ILE A 394 -30.46 -17.18 14.44
C ILE A 394 -30.31 -15.74 13.96
N GLN A 395 -29.40 -14.98 14.58
CA GLN A 395 -29.05 -13.62 14.17
C GLN A 395 -27.53 -13.48 14.01
N THR A 396 -27.09 -12.44 13.30
CA THR A 396 -25.65 -12.19 13.14
C THR A 396 -24.96 -11.82 14.46
N LYS A 397 -25.64 -11.01 15.29
CA LYS A 397 -25.21 -10.59 16.64
C LYS A 397 -26.42 -10.11 17.44
N VAL A 398 -26.26 -9.83 18.73
CA VAL A 398 -27.31 -9.21 19.56
C VAL A 398 -27.75 -7.87 18.95
N GLY A 399 -29.04 -7.72 18.64
CA GLY A 399 -29.58 -6.55 17.93
C GLY A 399 -29.24 -6.52 16.43
N GLY A 400 -28.70 -7.60 15.90
CA GLY A 400 -28.36 -7.78 14.49
C GLY A 400 -29.54 -8.25 13.64
N SER A 401 -29.25 -8.55 12.37
CA SER A 401 -30.25 -9.05 11.42
C SER A 401 -30.46 -10.55 11.59
N ALA A 402 -31.65 -11.04 11.24
CA ALA A 402 -31.93 -12.47 11.13
C ALA A 402 -31.00 -13.11 10.10
N TYR A 403 -30.47 -14.29 10.42
CA TYR A 403 -29.60 -15.06 9.55
C TYR A 403 -30.32 -16.27 8.98
N SER A 404 -30.25 -16.44 7.65
CA SER A 404 -30.82 -17.57 6.92
C SER A 404 -29.72 -18.51 6.49
N ILE A 405 -29.79 -19.77 6.93
CA ILE A 405 -28.76 -20.78 6.65
C ILE A 405 -28.82 -21.23 5.19
N GLY A 406 -27.67 -21.27 4.52
CA GLY A 406 -27.47 -21.81 3.18
C GLY A 406 -27.57 -23.34 3.10
N MET A 407 -27.75 -23.89 1.90
CA MET A 407 -27.94 -25.34 1.69
C MET A 407 -26.74 -26.19 2.12
N ASN A 408 -25.53 -25.63 2.05
CA ASN A 408 -24.28 -26.33 2.38
C ASN A 408 -23.62 -25.78 3.66
N GLU A 409 -24.39 -25.07 4.49
CA GLU A 409 -23.89 -24.47 5.73
C GLU A 409 -24.30 -25.31 6.95
N MET A 410 -23.38 -25.44 7.89
CA MET A 410 -23.63 -26.02 9.20
C MET A 410 -23.06 -25.10 10.26
N LEU A 411 -23.93 -24.55 11.10
CA LEU A 411 -23.55 -23.67 12.19
C LEU A 411 -23.51 -24.47 13.50
N THR A 412 -22.59 -24.14 14.40
CA THR A 412 -22.38 -24.89 15.65
C THR A 412 -22.23 -23.93 16.84
N TRP A 413 -22.93 -24.25 17.93
CA TRP A 413 -22.84 -23.56 19.22
C TRP A 413 -22.63 -24.56 20.35
N GLU A 414 -21.99 -24.10 21.42
CA GLU A 414 -21.98 -24.78 22.71
C GLU A 414 -22.95 -24.09 23.67
N TYR A 415 -23.91 -24.84 24.20
CA TYR A 415 -24.95 -24.34 25.09
C TYR A 415 -24.82 -24.93 26.49
N HIS A 416 -24.59 -24.09 27.48
CA HIS A 416 -24.40 -24.47 28.87
C HIS A 416 -25.66 -24.17 29.68
N VAL A 417 -26.22 -25.19 30.34
CA VAL A 417 -27.40 -25.07 31.18
C VAL A 417 -27.04 -25.40 32.64
N PRO A 418 -27.03 -24.43 33.56
CA PRO A 418 -26.81 -24.71 34.97
C PRO A 418 -28.04 -25.41 35.55
N CYS A 419 -27.81 -26.50 36.26
CA CYS A 419 -28.85 -27.31 36.90
C CYS A 419 -28.51 -27.51 38.38
N SER A 420 -29.52 -27.40 39.23
CA SER A 420 -29.40 -27.63 40.68
C SER A 420 -30.05 -28.94 41.14
N VAL A 421 -30.66 -29.68 40.21
CA VAL A 421 -31.30 -30.97 40.43
C VAL A 421 -30.91 -31.92 39.30
N ARG A 422 -30.98 -33.24 39.56
CA ARG A 422 -30.82 -34.25 38.51
C ARG A 422 -31.84 -34.04 37.40
N VAL A 423 -31.38 -34.09 36.15
CA VAL A 423 -32.26 -33.98 34.97
C VAL A 423 -32.69 -35.38 34.53
N THR A 424 -33.99 -35.57 34.36
CA THR A 424 -34.59 -36.86 33.94
C THR A 424 -35.28 -36.77 32.58
N GLY A 425 -35.14 -35.65 31.89
CA GLY A 425 -35.70 -35.46 30.55
C GLY A 425 -35.14 -34.21 29.88
N VAL A 426 -34.99 -34.29 28.56
CA VAL A 426 -34.68 -33.16 27.71
C VAL A 426 -35.76 -33.05 26.64
N SER A 427 -36.55 -31.98 26.66
CA SER A 427 -37.53 -31.70 25.60
C SER A 427 -36.86 -30.98 24.44
N LEU A 428 -37.21 -31.37 23.22
CA LEU A 428 -36.57 -30.91 21.99
C LEU A 428 -37.59 -30.28 21.06
N GLY A 429 -37.36 -29.01 20.73
CA GLY A 429 -38.18 -28.27 19.79
C GLY A 429 -39.58 -27.99 20.29
N SER A 430 -40.38 -27.42 19.39
CA SER A 430 -41.76 -27.02 19.65
C SER A 430 -42.50 -26.84 18.32
N LEU A 431 -43.73 -26.34 18.34
CA LEU A 431 -44.44 -25.92 17.11
C LEU A 431 -43.70 -24.80 16.36
N ASN A 432 -42.80 -24.07 17.02
CA ASN A 432 -42.01 -22.97 16.46
C ASN A 432 -40.55 -23.35 16.18
N CYS A 433 -40.15 -24.59 16.45
CA CYS A 433 -38.76 -25.04 16.33
C CYS A 433 -38.71 -26.50 15.86
N SER A 434 -38.16 -26.73 14.66
CA SER A 434 -37.80 -28.08 14.23
C SER A 434 -36.46 -28.46 14.83
N MET A 435 -36.47 -29.40 15.78
CA MET A 435 -35.27 -29.84 16.47
C MET A 435 -35.26 -31.36 16.67
N VAL A 436 -34.09 -31.96 16.55
CA VAL A 436 -33.89 -33.39 16.77
C VAL A 436 -32.74 -33.65 17.74
N GLY A 437 -32.85 -34.72 18.52
CA GLY A 437 -31.81 -35.20 19.41
C GLY A 437 -31.02 -36.27 18.68
N ILE A 438 -29.70 -36.22 18.77
CA ILE A 438 -28.84 -37.27 18.19
C ILE A 438 -28.38 -38.23 19.29
N HIS A 439 -27.66 -37.71 20.29
CA HIS A 439 -27.21 -38.48 21.43
C HIS A 439 -27.40 -37.65 22.70
N ILE A 440 -28.47 -37.93 23.43
CA ILE A 440 -28.80 -37.29 24.71
C ILE A 440 -29.10 -38.41 25.70
N PRO A 441 -28.33 -38.52 26.82
CA PRO A 441 -28.63 -39.49 27.87
C PRO A 441 -30.04 -39.30 28.43
N GLU A 442 -30.66 -40.41 28.87
CA GLU A 442 -31.99 -40.38 29.50
C GLU A 442 -31.99 -39.60 30.82
N THR A 443 -30.87 -39.60 31.54
CA THR A 443 -30.66 -38.82 32.75
C THR A 443 -29.33 -38.09 32.73
N LEU A 444 -29.27 -36.91 33.33
CA LEU A 444 -28.05 -36.14 33.56
C LEU A 444 -27.87 -35.92 35.06
N GLU A 445 -26.81 -36.52 35.60
CA GLU A 445 -26.51 -36.51 37.02
C GLU A 445 -25.74 -35.26 37.44
N LEU A 446 -25.95 -34.80 38.68
CA LEU A 446 -25.15 -33.73 39.25
C LEU A 446 -23.73 -34.23 39.55
N SER A 447 -22.73 -33.43 39.19
CA SER A 447 -21.34 -33.67 39.57
C SER A 447 -21.19 -33.44 41.07
N ASN A 448 -20.77 -34.46 41.82
CA ASN A 448 -20.57 -34.41 43.27
C ASN A 448 -21.80 -33.93 44.08
N ASN A 449 -23.02 -34.09 43.56
CA ASN A 449 -24.25 -33.50 44.11
C ASN A 449 -24.25 -31.95 44.19
N ASN A 450 -23.33 -31.28 43.48
CA ASN A 450 -23.24 -29.82 43.40
C ASN A 450 -23.94 -29.29 42.15
N ARG A 451 -24.14 -27.97 42.10
CA ARG A 451 -24.67 -27.29 40.91
C ARG A 451 -23.78 -27.64 39.71
N THR A 452 -24.40 -28.10 38.63
CA THR A 452 -23.70 -28.66 37.48
C THR A 452 -24.19 -27.98 36.20
N TYR A 453 -23.26 -27.59 35.34
CA TYR A 453 -23.60 -27.22 33.96
C TYR A 453 -23.67 -28.48 33.12
N HIS A 454 -24.81 -28.71 32.48
CA HIS A 454 -24.93 -29.67 31.39
C HIS A 454 -24.74 -28.95 30.06
N VAL A 455 -23.82 -29.46 29.24
CA VAL A 455 -23.40 -28.81 28.00
C VAL A 455 -23.93 -29.57 26.80
N PHE A 456 -24.53 -28.85 25.87
CA PHE A 456 -25.04 -29.37 24.61
C PHE A 456 -24.34 -28.71 23.43
N VAL A 457 -23.96 -29.50 22.42
CA VAL A 457 -23.63 -28.96 21.10
C VAL A 457 -24.91 -28.81 20.31
N ILE A 458 -25.23 -27.58 19.94
CA ILE A 458 -26.37 -27.23 19.10
C ILE A 458 -25.86 -26.97 17.69
N ARG A 459 -26.38 -27.71 16.71
CA ARG A 459 -26.11 -27.46 15.29
C ARG A 459 -27.35 -26.98 14.58
N ALA A 460 -27.19 -26.12 13.59
CA ALA A 460 -28.28 -25.70 12.73
C ALA A 460 -27.91 -26.00 11.27
N LEU A 461 -28.85 -26.65 10.58
CA LEU A 461 -28.72 -27.07 9.19
C LEU A 461 -29.97 -26.64 8.43
N ARG A 462 -29.81 -26.29 7.15
CA ARG A 462 -30.96 -26.09 6.28
C ARG A 462 -31.68 -27.42 6.03
N LYS A 463 -33.00 -27.43 6.22
CA LYS A 463 -33.88 -28.54 5.88
C LYS A 463 -35.19 -27.99 5.35
N ASP A 464 -35.39 -28.08 4.04
CA ASP A 464 -36.61 -27.59 3.41
C ASP A 464 -37.83 -28.33 3.99
N GLY A 465 -38.87 -27.57 4.36
CA GLY A 465 -40.07 -28.09 5.04
C GLY A 465 -39.97 -28.19 6.56
N ALA A 466 -38.80 -27.92 7.16
CA ALA A 466 -38.70 -27.63 8.59
C ALA A 466 -39.22 -26.22 8.90
N ILE A 467 -39.51 -25.92 10.18
CA ILE A 467 -39.88 -24.56 10.59
C ILE A 467 -38.74 -23.60 10.24
N ASN A 468 -39.08 -22.52 9.53
CA ASN A 468 -38.12 -21.55 8.97
C ASN A 468 -37.04 -22.17 8.06
N ASN A 469 -37.29 -23.35 7.48
CA ASN A 469 -36.34 -24.14 6.70
C ASN A 469 -35.05 -24.51 7.46
N VAL A 470 -35.08 -24.50 8.79
CA VAL A 470 -33.94 -24.83 9.65
C VAL A 470 -34.30 -26.00 10.56
N CYS A 471 -33.42 -27.00 10.62
CA CYS A 471 -33.49 -28.08 11.58
C CYS A 471 -32.33 -27.96 12.56
N PHE A 472 -32.64 -27.76 13.84
CA PHE A 472 -31.65 -27.79 14.91
C PHE A 472 -31.36 -29.23 15.34
N GLN A 473 -30.13 -29.49 15.75
CA GLN A 473 -29.70 -30.77 16.28
C GLN A 473 -29.04 -30.55 17.63
N ALA A 474 -29.48 -31.27 18.66
CA ALA A 474 -28.80 -31.29 19.95
C ALA A 474 -28.04 -32.60 20.16
N ASN A 475 -26.82 -32.45 20.65
CA ASN A 475 -25.98 -33.53 21.17
C ASN A 475 -25.57 -33.16 22.58
N TYR A 476 -25.72 -34.06 23.52
CA TYR A 476 -25.10 -33.88 24.83
C TYR A 476 -23.57 -34.03 24.68
N ALA A 477 -22.82 -33.10 25.29
CA ALA A 477 -21.37 -33.05 25.18
C ALA A 477 -20.72 -33.56 26.46
N TYR A 478 -20.88 -32.81 27.55
CA TYR A 478 -20.26 -33.11 28.85
C TYR A 478 -20.97 -32.34 29.97
N SER A 479 -20.53 -32.59 31.20
CA SER A 479 -20.95 -31.85 32.38
C SER A 479 -19.76 -31.38 33.18
N TYR A 480 -19.91 -30.25 33.88
CA TYR A 480 -18.91 -29.78 34.82
C TYR A 480 -19.56 -29.06 36.01
N GLU A 481 -18.88 -29.08 37.15
CA GLU A 481 -19.31 -28.40 38.36
C GLU A 481 -19.23 -26.88 38.19
N GLY A 482 -20.29 -26.17 38.60
CA GLY A 482 -20.56 -24.78 38.22
C GLY A 482 -20.64 -23.75 39.32
#